data_AF-A0A3N5F020-F1
#
_entry.id   AF-A0A3N5F020-F1
#
_cell.length_a   1.000
_cell.length_b   1.000
_cell.length_c   1.000
_cell.angle_alpha   90.00
_cell.angle_beta   90.00
_cell.angle_gamma   90.00
#
_symmetry.space_group_name_H-M   'P 1'
#
loop_
_entity.id
_entity.type
_entity.pdbx_description
1 polymer ?
#
loop_
_entity_poly.entity_id
_entity_poly.type
_entity_poly.pdbx_seq_one_letter_code
_entity_poly.pdbx_strand_id
1 'polypeptide(L)'
;APDAVARAMAAEGRPFWIRRARDHYDAALRHHDRIVARSFEQTRASAGDGRYVAWMYLSDHGQEVGHEIDHAGHSAHTAAGFRIPAVVWQSRPRGPVPTDIEARPFRADWGSWTLAHLLALRWRGRDPQRDALDTAYRWQVPVLATGGAGRRPDSRGS
;
A
#
# COMPACT_ATOMS: atom_id res chain seq x y z
N ALA A 1 1.84 -30.03 5.96
CA ALA A 1 2.79 -29.59 7.01
C ALA A 1 2.66 -28.07 7.18
N PRO A 2 2.79 -27.51 8.39
CA PRO A 2 2.72 -26.06 8.60
C PRO A 2 3.85 -25.36 7.85
N ASP A 3 3.56 -24.20 7.25
CA ASP A 3 4.56 -23.40 6.54
C ASP A 3 5.53 -22.68 7.51
N ALA A 4 6.45 -21.87 6.96
CA ALA A 4 7.45 -21.16 7.77
C ALA A 4 6.82 -20.12 8.70
N VAL A 5 5.76 -19.43 8.26
CA VAL A 5 5.06 -18.40 9.06
C VAL A 5 4.33 -19.06 10.22
N ALA A 6 3.57 -20.12 9.95
CA ALA A 6 2.85 -20.87 10.97
C ALA A 6 3.80 -21.44 12.06
N ARG A 7 5.00 -21.90 11.66
CA ARG A 7 6.03 -22.35 12.60
C ARG A 7 6.61 -21.19 13.42
N ALA A 8 6.92 -20.05 12.80
CA ALA A 8 7.43 -18.87 13.49
C ALA A 8 6.43 -18.36 14.55
N MET A 9 5.15 -18.22 14.16
CA MET A 9 4.10 -17.79 15.09
C MET A 9 3.92 -18.77 16.27
N ALA A 10 4.06 -20.08 16.02
CA ALA A 10 4.01 -21.05 17.11
C ALA A 10 5.23 -20.92 18.04
N ALA A 11 6.43 -20.70 17.50
CA ALA A 11 7.65 -20.48 18.28
C ALA A 11 7.60 -19.18 19.11
N GLU A 12 6.96 -18.14 18.58
CA GLU A 12 6.69 -16.87 19.28
C GLU A 12 5.59 -16.97 20.35
N GLY A 13 4.95 -18.15 20.50
CA GLY A 13 3.87 -18.33 21.48
C GLY A 13 2.56 -17.65 21.10
N ARG A 14 2.35 -17.32 19.81
CA ARG A 14 1.13 -16.61 19.37
C ARG A 14 -0.12 -17.44 19.67
N PRO A 15 -1.19 -16.82 20.20
CA PRO A 15 -2.43 -17.51 20.51
C PRO A 15 -2.99 -18.27 19.30
N PHE A 16 -3.65 -19.41 19.55
CA PHE A 16 -4.23 -20.24 18.49
C PHE A 16 -5.20 -19.47 17.58
N TRP A 17 -6.00 -18.58 18.15
CA TRP A 17 -6.98 -17.78 17.39
C TRP A 17 -6.30 -16.76 16.47
N ILE A 18 -5.15 -16.19 16.85
CA ILE A 18 -4.32 -15.33 16.00
C ILE A 18 -3.73 -16.12 14.83
N ARG A 19 -3.18 -17.31 15.11
CA ARG A 19 -2.66 -18.19 14.06
C ARG A 19 -3.75 -18.59 13.05
N ARG A 20 -4.96 -18.90 13.52
CA ARG A 20 -6.11 -19.15 12.64
C ARG A 20 -6.54 -17.92 11.84
N ALA A 21 -6.54 -16.74 12.45
CA ALA A 21 -6.82 -15.49 11.74
C ALA A 21 -5.78 -15.22 10.65
N ARG A 22 -4.51 -15.54 10.90
CA ARG A 22 -3.44 -15.48 9.91
C ARG A 22 -3.69 -16.42 8.74
N ASP A 23 -4.06 -17.67 9.00
CA ASP A 23 -4.37 -18.64 7.93
C ASP A 23 -5.52 -18.16 7.03
N HIS A 24 -6.57 -17.59 7.63
CA HIS A 24 -7.69 -17.00 6.89
C HIS A 24 -7.27 -15.79 6.07
N TYR A 25 -6.42 -14.92 6.63
CA TYR A 25 -5.86 -13.77 5.93
C TYR A 25 -5.00 -14.19 4.73
N ASP A 26 -4.12 -15.19 4.90
CA ASP A 26 -3.28 -15.70 3.81
C ASP A 26 -4.13 -16.40 2.73
N ALA A 27 -5.23 -17.05 3.11
CA ALA A 27 -6.21 -17.59 2.16
C ALA A 27 -6.94 -16.50 1.38
N ALA A 28 -7.34 -15.41 2.04
CA ALA A 28 -7.95 -14.25 1.40
C ALA A 28 -6.97 -13.58 0.43
N LEU A 29 -5.71 -13.40 0.82
CA LEU A 29 -4.66 -12.86 -0.04
C LEU A 29 -4.42 -13.71 -1.29
N ARG A 30 -4.47 -15.04 -1.19
CA ARG A 30 -4.39 -15.92 -2.38
C ARG A 30 -5.56 -15.74 -3.34
N HIS A 31 -6.75 -15.45 -2.84
CA HIS A 31 -7.89 -15.13 -3.71
C HIS A 31 -7.71 -13.75 -4.34
N HIS A 32 -7.33 -12.76 -3.53
CA HIS A 32 -7.07 -11.39 -3.97
C HIS A 32 -6.01 -11.32 -5.07
N ASP A 33 -4.90 -12.04 -4.90
CA ASP A 33 -3.83 -12.19 -5.90
C ASP A 33 -4.39 -12.61 -7.28
N ARG A 34 -5.28 -13.61 -7.32
CA ARG A 34 -5.90 -14.06 -8.58
C ARG A 34 -6.73 -12.96 -9.24
N ILE A 35 -7.47 -12.17 -8.47
CA ILE A 35 -8.28 -11.07 -9.01
C ILE A 35 -7.39 -9.95 -9.56
N VAL A 36 -6.38 -9.56 -8.79
CA VAL A 36 -5.40 -8.53 -9.18
C VAL A 36 -4.66 -8.97 -10.44
N ALA A 37 -4.14 -10.20 -10.47
CA ALA A 37 -3.47 -10.78 -11.64
C ALA A 37 -4.39 -10.81 -12.86
N ARG A 38 -5.66 -11.21 -12.70
CA ARG A 38 -6.62 -11.23 -13.81
C ARG A 38 -6.88 -9.83 -14.38
N SER A 39 -7.05 -8.82 -13.51
CA SER A 39 -7.25 -7.44 -13.94
C SER A 39 -6.04 -6.90 -14.71
N PHE A 40 -4.83 -7.27 -14.26
CA PHE A 40 -3.58 -6.93 -14.91
C PHE A 40 -3.46 -7.61 -16.28
N GLU A 41 -3.72 -8.92 -16.37
CA GLU A 41 -3.70 -9.67 -17.63
C GLU A 41 -4.67 -9.09 -18.67
N GLN A 42 -5.89 -8.75 -18.25
CA GLN A 42 -6.88 -8.11 -19.12
C GLN A 42 -6.39 -6.74 -19.62
N THR A 43 -5.81 -5.94 -18.72
CA THR A 43 -5.24 -4.63 -19.10
C THR A 43 -4.09 -4.80 -20.08
N ARG A 44 -3.18 -5.75 -19.83
CA ARG A 44 -2.06 -6.06 -20.72
C ARG A 44 -2.53 -6.55 -22.09
N ALA A 45 -3.53 -7.43 -22.14
CA ALA A 45 -4.11 -7.92 -23.39
C ALA A 45 -4.77 -6.79 -24.20
N SER A 46 -5.38 -5.80 -23.52
CA SER A 46 -6.00 -4.65 -24.19
C SER A 46 -4.99 -3.66 -24.81
N ALA A 47 -3.71 -3.75 -24.43
CA ALA A 47 -2.69 -2.80 -24.88
C ALA A 47 -2.39 -2.85 -26.39
N GLY A 48 -2.67 -3.98 -27.06
CA GLY A 48 -2.63 -4.11 -28.52
C GLY A 48 -1.38 -3.53 -29.21
N ASP A 49 -1.57 -3.02 -30.43
CA ASP A 49 -0.53 -2.60 -31.39
C ASP A 49 0.17 -1.26 -31.06
N GLY A 50 0.72 -1.11 -29.85
CA GLY A 50 1.66 -0.02 -29.53
C GLY A 50 1.05 1.22 -28.86
N ARG A 51 -0.20 1.14 -28.35
CA ARG A 51 -0.75 2.19 -27.48
C ARG A 51 -0.08 2.14 -26.10
N TYR A 52 0.12 3.32 -25.50
CA TYR A 52 0.56 3.37 -24.11
C TYR A 52 -0.59 2.93 -23.20
N VAL A 53 -0.31 1.95 -22.34
CA VAL A 53 -1.21 1.49 -21.30
C VAL A 53 -0.43 1.42 -20.01
N ALA A 54 -1.06 1.85 -18.93
CA ALA A 54 -0.55 1.68 -17.59
C ALA A 54 -1.61 1.03 -16.72
N TRP A 55 -1.15 0.33 -15.71
CA TRP A 55 -2.00 -0.30 -14.72
C TRP A 55 -1.37 -0.06 -13.34
N MET A 56 -2.20 0.32 -12.38
CA MET A 56 -1.78 0.58 -11.01
C MET A 56 -2.76 -0.10 -10.07
N TYR A 57 -2.22 -0.82 -9.10
CA TYR A 57 -2.95 -1.37 -7.98
C TYR A 57 -2.38 -0.81 -6.68
N LEU A 58 -3.27 -0.48 -5.76
CA LEU A 58 -2.97 0.06 -4.45
C LEU A 58 -4.00 -0.46 -3.45
N SER A 59 -3.55 -1.09 -2.37
CA SER A 59 -4.43 -1.36 -1.22
C SER A 59 -4.75 -0.05 -0.52
N ASP A 60 -5.97 0.11 -0.03
CA ASP A 60 -6.41 1.28 0.74
C ASP A 60 -5.80 1.31 2.15
N HIS A 61 -5.64 0.14 2.77
CA HIS A 61 -4.97 -0.03 4.06
C HIS A 61 -4.26 -1.38 4.18
N GLY A 62 -3.40 -1.49 5.20
CA GLY A 62 -2.80 -2.75 5.63
C GLY A 62 -3.71 -3.51 6.61
N GLN A 63 -3.24 -4.62 7.15
CA GLN A 63 -4.00 -5.42 8.12
C GLN A 63 -3.08 -6.06 9.14
N GLU A 64 -3.41 -5.89 10.42
CA GLU A 64 -2.75 -6.60 11.52
C GLU A 64 -3.40 -7.98 11.68
N VAL A 65 -2.60 -9.04 11.78
CA VAL A 65 -3.03 -10.44 11.97
C VAL A 65 -1.91 -11.23 12.66
N GLY A 66 -1.36 -10.68 13.74
CA GLY A 66 -0.24 -11.27 14.46
C GLY A 66 1.15 -10.94 13.89
N HIS A 67 1.28 -9.88 13.10
CA HIS A 67 2.57 -9.38 12.62
C HIS A 67 3.39 -8.75 13.76
N GLU A 68 2.78 -7.84 14.53
CA GLU A 68 3.47 -7.11 15.60
C GLU A 68 2.87 -7.42 16.97
N ILE A 69 1.54 -7.49 17.04
CA ILE A 69 0.77 -7.69 18.28
C ILE A 69 -0.24 -8.83 18.10
N ASP A 70 -0.72 -9.39 19.21
CA ASP A 70 -1.80 -10.40 19.21
C ASP A 70 -3.15 -9.74 18.92
N HIS A 71 -3.28 -9.18 17.72
CA HIS A 71 -4.48 -8.53 17.19
C HIS A 71 -4.78 -9.02 15.77
N ALA A 72 -6.05 -9.01 15.41
CA ALA A 72 -6.52 -9.30 14.06
C ALA A 72 -7.52 -8.23 13.64
N GLY A 73 -7.13 -7.36 12.71
CA GLY A 73 -7.96 -6.25 12.22
C GLY A 73 -7.16 -5.00 11.85
N HIS A 74 -7.87 -3.89 11.65
CA HIS A 74 -7.23 -2.60 11.40
C HIS A 74 -6.39 -2.21 12.60
N SER A 75 -5.24 -1.61 12.33
CA SER A 75 -4.35 -1.08 13.36
C SER A 75 -3.89 0.31 12.96
N ALA A 76 -4.23 1.31 13.77
CA ALA A 76 -3.76 2.68 13.58
C ALA A 76 -2.37 2.92 14.20
N HIS A 77 -1.77 1.89 14.81
CA HIS A 77 -0.60 2.04 15.67
C HIS A 77 0.53 1.04 15.35
N THR A 78 0.33 0.11 14.42
CA THR A 78 1.36 -0.85 13.98
C THR A 78 1.73 -0.61 12.52
N ALA A 79 2.95 -0.93 12.13
CA ALA A 79 3.36 -0.75 10.74
C ALA A 79 2.55 -1.66 9.80
N ALA A 80 2.13 -2.84 10.27
CA ALA A 80 1.22 -3.73 9.54
C ALA A 80 -0.11 -3.09 9.11
N GLY A 81 -0.61 -2.09 9.86
CA GLY A 81 -1.83 -1.36 9.48
C GLY A 81 -1.63 -0.31 8.37
N PHE A 82 -0.40 0.16 8.16
CA PHE A 82 -0.07 1.19 7.16
C PHE A 82 0.70 0.64 5.96
N ARG A 83 1.36 -0.51 6.08
CA ARG A 83 2.08 -1.17 4.99
C ARG A 83 1.08 -1.81 4.04
N ILE A 84 1.16 -1.39 2.78
CA ILE A 84 0.25 -1.80 1.72
C ILE A 84 1.01 -2.34 0.52
N PRO A 85 0.49 -3.34 -0.18
CA PRO A 85 0.98 -3.67 -1.51
C PRO A 85 0.62 -2.55 -2.50
N ALA A 86 1.61 -2.15 -3.28
CA ALA A 86 1.46 -1.23 -4.40
C ALA A 86 2.19 -1.81 -5.61
N VAL A 87 1.52 -1.85 -6.77
CA VAL A 87 2.10 -2.38 -8.01
C VAL A 87 1.79 -1.39 -9.12
N VAL A 88 2.81 -1.06 -9.90
CA VAL A 88 2.68 -0.22 -11.09
C VAL A 88 3.28 -0.97 -12.27
N TRP A 89 2.54 -1.00 -13.37
CA TRP A 89 3.01 -1.50 -14.64
C TRP A 89 2.74 -0.49 -15.76
N GLN A 90 3.66 -0.42 -16.71
CA GLN A 90 3.55 0.39 -17.92
C GLN A 90 3.94 -0.47 -19.11
N SER A 91 3.21 -0.37 -20.21
CA SER A 91 3.54 -1.09 -21.45
C SER A 91 4.91 -0.68 -22.01
N ARG A 92 5.33 0.54 -21.71
CA ARG A 92 6.69 1.06 -21.93
C ARG A 92 6.97 2.19 -20.94
N PRO A 93 8.21 2.36 -20.46
CA PRO A 93 8.59 3.53 -19.68
C PRO A 93 8.36 4.82 -20.48
N ARG A 94 7.85 5.87 -19.84
CA ARG A 94 7.67 7.21 -20.44
C ARG A 94 8.79 8.19 -20.14
N GLY A 95 9.77 7.76 -19.34
CA GLY A 95 10.92 8.54 -18.91
C GLY A 95 11.92 7.64 -18.18
N PRO A 96 12.99 8.23 -17.63
CA PRO A 96 13.96 7.51 -16.82
C PRO A 96 13.26 6.84 -15.63
N VAL A 97 13.46 5.53 -15.47
CA VAL A 97 12.99 4.80 -14.29
C VAL A 97 14.06 4.94 -13.21
N PRO A 98 13.73 5.45 -12.01
CA PRO A 98 14.68 5.52 -10.91
C PRO A 98 15.23 4.13 -10.55
N THR A 99 16.53 4.04 -10.28
CA THR A 99 17.19 2.76 -9.94
C THR A 99 16.75 2.21 -8.58
N ASP A 100 16.22 3.07 -7.71
CA ASP A 100 15.74 2.75 -6.36
C ASP A 100 14.23 2.44 -6.32
N ILE A 101 13.55 2.36 -7.47
CA ILE A 101 12.07 2.34 -7.53
C ILE A 101 11.43 1.20 -6.72
N GLU A 102 12.06 0.03 -6.66
CA GLU A 102 11.54 -1.15 -5.94
C GLU A 102 11.65 -1.01 -4.42
N ALA A 103 12.65 -0.31 -3.92
CA ALA A 103 12.92 -0.15 -2.48
C ALA A 103 12.48 1.21 -1.93
N ARG A 104 12.06 2.13 -2.81
CA ARG A 104 11.68 3.49 -2.46
C ARG A 104 10.42 3.51 -1.58
N PRO A 105 10.42 4.29 -0.50
CA PRO A 105 9.22 4.52 0.29
C PRO A 105 8.08 5.11 -0.54
N PHE A 106 6.91 4.50 -0.47
CA PHE A 106 5.70 4.92 -1.17
C PHE A 106 4.63 5.31 -0.15
N ARG A 107 3.77 6.27 -0.52
CA ARG A 107 2.64 6.71 0.31
C ARG A 107 1.38 6.88 -0.54
N ALA A 108 0.30 6.24 -0.09
CA ALA A 108 -0.97 6.18 -0.82
C ALA A 108 -1.65 7.53 -0.99
N ASP A 109 -1.53 8.44 -0.03
CA ASP A 109 -2.08 9.79 -0.08
C ASP A 109 -1.50 10.64 -1.22
N TRP A 110 -0.30 10.30 -1.71
CA TRP A 110 0.29 10.91 -2.89
C TRP A 110 0.09 10.08 -4.18
N GLY A 111 -0.65 8.97 -4.13
CA GLY A 111 -0.86 8.09 -5.28
C GLY A 111 -1.46 8.79 -6.50
N SER A 112 -2.21 9.88 -6.31
CA SER A 112 -2.76 10.68 -7.41
C SER A 112 -1.68 11.36 -8.26
N TRP A 113 -0.52 11.71 -7.69
CA TRP A 113 0.61 12.29 -8.44
C TRP A 113 1.20 11.25 -9.39
N THR A 114 1.42 10.04 -8.89
CA THR A 114 1.84 8.88 -9.68
C THR A 114 0.81 8.52 -10.75
N LEU A 115 -0.48 8.51 -10.42
CA LEU A 115 -1.54 8.25 -11.41
C LEU A 115 -1.55 9.32 -12.52
N ALA A 116 -1.39 10.60 -12.16
CA ALA A 116 -1.31 11.69 -13.13
C ALA A 116 -0.08 11.57 -14.05
N HIS A 117 1.05 11.07 -13.54
CA HIS A 117 2.21 10.71 -14.35
C HIS A 117 1.87 9.65 -15.39
N LEU A 118 1.26 8.54 -14.96
CA LEU A 118 0.88 7.44 -15.84
C LEU A 118 -0.02 7.94 -16.96
N LEU A 119 -1.01 8.77 -16.62
CA LEU A 119 -1.93 9.40 -17.58
C LEU A 119 -1.30 10.54 -18.41
N ALA A 120 -0.06 10.96 -18.10
CA ALA A 120 0.61 12.16 -18.62
C ALA A 120 -0.22 13.44 -18.60
N LEU A 121 -0.88 13.67 -17.48
CA LEU A 121 -1.55 14.92 -17.23
C LEU A 121 -0.50 16.03 -17.01
N ARG A 122 -0.75 17.21 -17.59
CA ARG A 122 0.06 18.41 -17.41
C ARG A 122 -0.83 19.55 -16.93
N TRP A 123 -0.46 20.18 -15.83
CA TRP A 123 -1.20 21.31 -15.26
C TRP A 123 -0.28 22.22 -14.45
N ARG A 124 -0.74 23.45 -14.18
CA ARG A 124 -0.04 24.37 -13.28
C ARG A 124 -0.17 23.89 -11.83
N GLY A 125 0.94 23.79 -11.12
CA GLY A 125 0.98 23.22 -9.77
C GLY A 125 1.28 21.72 -9.73
N ARG A 126 1.74 21.11 -10.85
CA ARG A 126 2.33 19.77 -10.78
C ARG A 126 3.54 19.79 -9.83
N ASP A 127 3.61 18.87 -8.87
CA ASP A 127 4.73 18.69 -7.95
C ASP A 127 5.43 17.34 -8.19
N PRO A 128 6.53 17.31 -8.98
CA PRO A 128 7.31 16.10 -9.23
C PRO A 128 7.89 15.45 -7.97
N GLN A 129 8.03 16.19 -6.87
CA GLN A 129 8.58 15.64 -5.63
C GLN A 129 7.62 14.67 -4.93
N ARG A 130 6.34 14.66 -5.34
CA ARG A 130 5.29 13.78 -4.78
C ARG A 130 4.96 12.58 -5.67
N ASP A 131 5.52 12.53 -6.86
CA ASP A 131 5.30 11.48 -7.85
C ASP A 131 6.35 10.38 -7.69
N ALA A 132 5.92 9.18 -7.28
CA ALA A 132 6.85 8.10 -6.95
C ALA A 132 7.67 7.60 -8.16
N LEU A 133 7.18 7.82 -9.38
CA LEU A 133 7.85 7.43 -10.63
C LEU A 133 8.81 8.50 -11.15
N ASP A 134 8.77 9.71 -10.59
CA ASP A 134 9.64 10.81 -11.00
C ASP A 134 11.01 10.67 -10.31
N THR A 135 12.07 11.09 -11.01
CA THR A 135 13.43 11.10 -10.43
C THR A 135 13.58 12.20 -9.36
N ALA A 136 12.70 13.20 -9.37
CA ALA A 136 12.67 14.27 -8.38
C ALA A 136 11.94 13.90 -7.07
N TYR A 137 11.35 12.70 -6.97
CA TYR A 137 10.61 12.27 -5.79
C TYR A 137 11.40 12.47 -4.48
N ARG A 138 10.72 13.01 -3.46
CA ARG A 138 11.27 13.19 -2.12
C ARG A 138 10.34 12.57 -1.10
N TRP A 139 10.81 11.51 -0.45
CA TRP A 139 10.08 10.94 0.68
C TRP A 139 9.85 12.00 1.77
N GLN A 140 8.63 12.04 2.28
CA GLN A 140 8.25 12.80 3.47
C GLN A 140 7.52 11.85 4.41
N VAL A 141 7.71 12.01 5.72
CA VAL A 141 7.01 11.19 6.73
C VAL A 141 5.52 11.60 6.77
N PRO A 142 4.56 10.65 6.77
CA PRO A 142 3.13 10.98 6.83
C PRO A 142 2.75 11.68 8.13
N VAL A 143 1.94 12.73 8.01
CA VAL A 143 1.25 13.29 9.16
C VAL A 143 0.04 12.41 9.42
N LEU A 144 0.19 11.48 10.35
CA LEU A 144 -0.91 10.62 10.76
C LEU A 144 -1.87 11.44 11.62
N ALA A 145 -3.15 11.41 11.29
CA ALA A 145 -4.18 11.94 12.18
C ALA A 145 -4.25 11.04 13.42
N THR A 146 -3.49 11.36 14.46
CA THR A 146 -3.67 10.74 15.76
C THR A 146 -5.05 11.16 16.28
N GLY A 147 -5.98 10.22 16.32
CA GLY A 147 -7.29 10.42 16.93
C GLY A 147 -7.13 10.85 18.38
N GLY A 148 -7.38 12.13 18.66
CA GLY A 148 -7.19 12.70 19.97
C GLY A 148 -7.23 14.22 19.92
N ALA A 149 -8.42 14.76 19.64
CA ALA A 149 -8.72 16.14 20.02
C ALA A 149 -8.40 16.28 21.51
N GLY A 150 -7.34 17.02 21.83
CA GLY A 150 -7.10 17.50 23.18
C GLY A 150 -8.37 18.19 23.63
N ARG A 151 -9.06 17.59 24.60
CA ARG A 151 -10.18 18.20 25.29
C ARG A 151 -9.63 19.49 25.90
N ARG A 152 -9.91 20.64 25.27
CA ARG A 152 -9.69 21.94 25.90
C ARG A 152 -10.49 21.91 27.20
N PRO A 153 -9.91 22.27 28.36
CA PRO A 153 -10.72 22.49 29.54
C PRO A 153 -11.69 23.61 29.23
N ASP A 154 -12.99 23.32 29.36
CA ASP A 154 -14.06 24.30 29.31
C ASP A 154 -13.74 25.41 30.32
N SER A 155 -13.44 26.60 29.80
CA SER A 155 -13.52 27.82 30.59
C SER A 155 -14.98 28.22 30.67
N ARG A 156 -15.72 27.59 31.58
CA ARG A 156 -16.96 28.20 32.09
C ARG A 156 -16.61 28.94 33.36
N GLY A 157 -16.55 30.26 33.23
CA GLY A 157 -16.72 31.13 34.37
C GLY A 157 -18.12 30.99 34.95
N SER A 158 -18.19 30.99 36.27
CA SER A 158 -19.16 31.71 37.10
C SER A 158 -18.53 31.84 38.48
#